data_AF-W4M8B9-F1
#
_entry.id   AF-W4M8B9-F1
#
_cell.length_a   1.000
_cell.length_b   1.000
_cell.length_c   1.000
_cell.angle_alpha   90.00
_cell.angle_beta   90.00
_cell.angle_gamma   90.00
#
_symmetry.space_group_name_H-M   'P 1'
#
loop_
_entity.id
_entity.type
_entity.pdbx_description
1 polymer ?
#
loop_
_entity_poly.entity_id
_entity_poly.type
_entity_poly.pdbx_seq_one_letter_code
_entity_poly.pdbx_strand_id
1 'polypeptide(L)'
;MSIEPMEDKTTLLDSLLEPFEECLTLEVAEKLVKLRANPAIIAKVEELAEKCNEGQLTADERDEYESYIHVNNVMIMMKAKARKFLQANGIGST
;
A
#
# COMPACT_ATOMS: atom_id res chain seq x y z
N MET A 1 -10.74 7.44 -24.63
CA MET A 1 -10.00 7.54 -23.37
C MET A 1 -8.91 6.49 -23.44
N SER A 2 -7.69 6.88 -23.78
CA SER A 2 -6.55 5.98 -23.87
C SER A 2 -6.18 5.59 -22.44
N ILE A 3 -6.36 4.33 -22.09
CA ILE A 3 -5.80 3.79 -20.85
C ILE A 3 -4.32 3.56 -21.16
N GLU A 4 -3.49 4.54 -20.79
CA GLU A 4 -2.05 4.36 -20.78
C GLU A 4 -1.71 3.20 -19.82
N PRO A 5 -0.73 2.35 -20.16
CA PRO A 5 -0.48 1.13 -19.40
C PRO A 5 -0.06 1.47 -17.97
N MET A 6 -0.78 0.92 -17.00
CA MET A 6 -0.53 1.01 -15.55
C MET A 6 0.80 0.33 -15.11
N GLU A 7 1.67 -0.02 -16.05
CA GLU A 7 2.99 -0.64 -15.84
C GLU A 7 4.06 0.34 -15.32
N ASP A 8 3.88 1.66 -15.48
CA ASP A 8 4.88 2.66 -15.12
C ASP A 8 4.90 2.96 -13.59
N LYS A 9 3.72 2.99 -12.97
CA LYS A 9 3.60 3.43 -11.57
C LYS A 9 4.16 2.42 -10.57
N THR A 10 4.04 1.13 -10.87
CA THR A 10 4.53 0.06 -10.00
C THR A 10 6.05 -0.04 -10.06
N THR A 11 6.65 0.12 -11.24
CA THR A 11 8.11 0.07 -11.45
C THR A 11 8.81 1.30 -10.89
N LEU A 12 8.21 2.50 -11.03
CA LEU A 12 8.69 3.72 -10.39
C LEU A 12 8.69 3.60 -8.86
N LEU A 13 7.57 3.15 -8.29
CA LEU A 13 7.44 3.02 -6.83
C LEU A 13 8.38 1.95 -6.27
N ASP A 14 8.61 0.87 -7.00
CA ASP A 14 9.54 -0.19 -6.61
C ASP A 14 10.98 0.33 -6.58
N SER A 15 11.38 1.07 -7.62
CA SER A 15 12.69 1.73 -7.71
C SER A 15 12.88 2.78 -6.60
N LEU A 16 11.84 3.56 -6.29
CA LEU A 16 11.88 4.56 -5.22
C LEU A 16 12.05 3.92 -3.82
N LEU A 17 11.53 2.70 -3.65
CA LEU A 17 11.57 1.96 -2.38
C LEU A 17 12.77 1.01 -2.30
N GLU A 18 13.68 0.96 -3.27
CA GLU A 18 14.91 0.15 -3.13
C GLU A 18 15.75 0.55 -1.90
N PRO A 19 16.04 1.85 -1.64
CA PRO A 19 16.82 2.23 -0.46
C PRO A 19 16.12 1.92 0.87
N PHE A 20 14.80 1.73 0.84
CA PHE A 20 14.04 1.34 2.02
C PHE A 20 14.38 -0.09 2.48
N GLU A 21 14.79 -0.97 1.57
CA GLU A 21 15.18 -2.34 1.92
C GLU A 21 16.45 -2.36 2.81
N GLU A 22 17.38 -1.45 2.57
CA GLU A 22 18.61 -1.31 3.37
C GLU A 22 18.35 -0.81 4.81
N CYS A 23 17.21 -0.13 5.03
CA CYS A 23 16.81 0.37 6.33
C CYS A 23 16.13 -0.70 7.21
N LEU A 24 15.80 -1.87 6.67
CA LEU A 24 15.05 -2.89 7.38
C LEU A 24 15.91 -3.64 8.40
N THR A 25 15.40 -3.70 9.63
CA THR A 25 15.80 -4.69 10.63
C THR A 25 14.69 -5.74 10.77
N LEU A 26 14.98 -6.89 11.40
CA LEU A 26 13.95 -7.90 11.69
C LEU A 26 12.75 -7.30 12.43
N GLU A 27 13.01 -6.51 13.48
CA GLU A 27 11.98 -5.87 14.28
C GLU A 27 11.11 -4.90 13.46
N VAL A 28 11.74 -4.05 12.63
CA VAL A 28 11.02 -3.09 11.78
C VAL A 28 10.19 -3.83 10.75
N ALA A 29 10.74 -4.87 10.10
CA ALA A 29 10.04 -5.64 9.10
C ALA A 29 8.81 -6.37 9.69
N GLU A 30 8.92 -6.94 10.90
CA GLU A 30 7.77 -7.55 11.59
C GLU A 30 6.68 -6.54 11.92
N LYS A 31 7.07 -5.38 12.47
CA LYS A 31 6.13 -4.29 12.77
C LYS A 31 5.43 -3.78 11.51
N LEU A 32 6.17 -3.64 10.41
CA LEU A 32 5.64 -3.16 9.14
C LEU A 32 4.62 -4.12 8.54
N VAL A 33 4.87 -5.43 8.58
CA VAL A 33 3.92 -6.43 8.09
C VAL A 33 2.62 -6.43 8.90
N LYS A 34 2.71 -6.18 10.20
CA LYS A 34 1.58 -6.09 11.13
C LYS A 34 0.87 -4.72 11.10
N LEU A 35 1.46 -3.69 10.50
CA LEU A 35 0.92 -2.35 10.46
C LEU A 35 -0.48 -2.34 9.82
N ARG A 36 -1.46 -1.74 10.49
CA ARG A 36 -2.82 -1.56 9.97
C ARG A 36 -3.17 -0.08 9.98
N ALA A 37 -3.94 0.35 8.99
CA ALA A 37 -4.50 1.69 8.99
C ALA A 37 -5.44 1.87 10.19
N ASN A 38 -5.60 3.11 10.63
CA ASN A 38 -6.56 3.45 11.68
C ASN A 38 -7.96 2.95 11.29
N PRO A 39 -8.71 2.27 12.18
CA PRO A 39 -10.07 1.82 11.89
C PRO A 39 -11.00 2.89 11.31
N ALA A 40 -10.86 4.15 11.73
CA ALA A 40 -11.65 5.26 11.17
C ALA A 40 -11.37 5.49 9.68
N ILE A 41 -10.12 5.34 9.25
CA ILE A 41 -9.73 5.45 7.83
C ILE A 41 -10.25 4.25 7.04
N ILE A 42 -10.21 3.05 7.63
CA ILE A 42 -10.75 1.84 6.98
C ILE A 42 -12.25 2.03 6.72
N ALA A 43 -13.02 2.42 7.74
CA ALA A 43 -14.45 2.66 7.61
C ALA A 43 -14.77 3.75 6.56
N LYS A 44 -13.95 4.81 6.50
CA LYS A 44 -14.13 5.87 5.51
C LYS A 44 -13.88 5.39 4.08
N VAL A 45 -12.82 4.60 3.88
CA VAL A 45 -12.50 4.01 2.57
C VAL A 45 -13.59 3.03 2.13
N GLU A 46 -14.14 2.25 3.06
CA GLU A 46 -15.27 1.34 2.79
C GLU A 46 -16.52 2.12 2.36
N GLU A 47 -16.89 3.19 3.07
CA GLU A 47 -18.00 4.08 2.69
C GLU A 47 -17.82 4.65 1.27
N LEU A 48 -16.61 5.13 0.96
CA LEU A 48 -16.29 5.69 -0.36
C LEU A 48 -16.31 4.61 -1.46
N ALA A 49 -15.86 3.39 -1.15
CA ALA A 49 -15.91 2.26 -2.07
C ALA A 49 -17.36 1.85 -2.37
N GLU A 50 -18.24 1.83 -1.38
CA GLU A 50 -19.68 1.59 -1.57
C GLU A 50 -20.31 2.66 -2.48
N LYS A 51 -20.09 3.94 -2.16
CA LYS A 51 -20.53 5.07 -3.01
C LYS A 51 -19.98 4.99 -4.43
N CYS A 52 -18.72 4.53 -4.59
CA CYS A 52 -18.10 4.33 -5.90
C CYS A 52 -18.85 3.29 -6.72
N ASN A 53 -19.18 2.15 -6.10
CA ASN A 53 -19.89 1.05 -6.74
C ASN A 53 -21.32 1.45 -7.15
N GLU A 54 -21.95 2.33 -6.37
CA GLU A 54 -23.28 2.89 -6.68
C GLU A 54 -23.23 4.05 -7.68
N GLY A 55 -22.04 4.50 -8.09
CA GLY A 55 -21.86 5.64 -9.00
C GLY A 55 -22.23 6.99 -8.38
N GLN A 56 -22.21 7.09 -7.05
CA GLN A 56 -22.65 8.26 -6.27
C GLN A 56 -21.51 9.12 -5.74
N LEU A 57 -20.24 8.78 -6.02
CA LEU A 57 -19.09 9.60 -5.63
C LEU A 57 -19.18 11.00 -6.26
N THR A 58 -19.12 12.01 -5.40
CA THR A 58 -18.81 13.38 -5.83
C THR A 58 -17.37 13.48 -6.33
N ALA A 59 -17.03 14.58 -7.02
CA ALA A 59 -15.66 14.81 -7.49
C ALA A 59 -14.66 14.86 -6.32
N ASP A 60 -15.01 15.59 -5.25
CA ASP A 60 -14.15 15.70 -4.06
C ASP A 60 -13.96 14.34 -3.37
N GLU A 61 -15.03 13.55 -3.23
CA GLU A 61 -14.94 12.21 -2.65
C GLU A 61 -14.14 11.24 -3.53
N ARG A 62 -14.18 11.40 -4.85
CA ARG A 62 -13.35 10.63 -5.78
C ARG A 62 -11.87 10.93 -5.60
N ASP A 63 -11.51 12.21 -5.51
CA ASP A 63 -10.12 12.63 -5.29
C ASP A 63 -9.60 12.12 -3.93
N GLU A 64 -10.44 12.16 -2.89
CA GLU A 64 -10.13 11.58 -1.58
C GLU A 64 -9.94 10.06 -1.67
N TYR A 65 -10.86 9.36 -2.33
CA TYR A 65 -10.80 7.91 -2.52
C TYR A 65 -9.55 7.48 -3.30
N GLU A 66 -9.22 8.18 -4.38
CA GLU A 66 -8.02 7.91 -5.18
C GLU A 66 -6.74 8.12 -4.36
N SER A 67 -6.71 9.13 -3.49
CA SER A 67 -5.60 9.37 -2.57
C SER A 67 -5.39 8.18 -1.62
N TYR A 68 -6.47 7.60 -1.06
CA TYR A 68 -6.37 6.40 -0.23
C TYR A 68 -5.83 5.20 -1.02
N ILE A 69 -6.28 4.99 -2.25
CA ILE A 69 -5.76 3.92 -3.12
C ILE A 69 -4.25 4.10 -3.37
N HIS A 70 -3.79 5.33 -3.58
CA HIS A 70 -2.38 5.62 -3.81
C HIS A 70 -1.52 5.29 -2.59
N VAL A 71 -1.94 5.74 -1.40
CA VAL A 71 -1.24 5.42 -0.14
C VAL A 71 -1.26 3.92 0.13
N ASN A 72 -2.38 3.24 -0.14
CA ASN A 72 -2.49 1.80 0.05
C ASN A 72 -1.52 1.03 -0.86
N ASN A 73 -1.30 1.47 -2.11
CA ASN A 73 -0.33 0.83 -3.00
C ASN A 73 1.10 0.93 -2.46
N VAL A 74 1.49 2.08 -1.90
CA VAL A 74 2.79 2.23 -1.21
C VAL A 74 2.90 1.26 -0.03
N MET A 75 1.86 1.20 0.80
CA MET A 75 1.83 0.29 1.96
C MET A 75 1.91 -1.18 1.56
N ILE A 76 1.25 -1.58 0.47
CA ILE A 76 1.32 -2.95 -0.08
C ILE A 76 2.76 -3.27 -0.48
N MET A 77 3.42 -2.37 -1.21
CA MET A 77 4.79 -2.58 -1.68
C MET A 77 5.80 -2.63 -0.53
N MET A 78 5.71 -1.71 0.42
CA MET A 78 6.53 -1.72 1.63
C MET A 78 6.39 -3.03 2.42
N LYS A 79 5.16 -3.52 2.59
CA LYS A 79 4.90 -4.81 3.25
C LYS A 79 5.41 -5.99 2.45
N ALA A 80 5.32 -5.96 1.12
CA ALA A 80 5.85 -7.01 0.26
C ALA A 80 7.37 -7.11 0.42
N LYS A 81 8.09 -5.98 0.38
CA LYS A 81 9.53 -5.92 0.63
C LYS A 81 9.90 -6.39 2.03
N ALA A 82 9.17 -5.97 3.07
CA ALA A 82 9.40 -6.47 4.44
C ALA A 82 9.18 -7.98 4.59
N ARG A 83 8.15 -8.56 3.94
CA ARG A 83 7.95 -10.02 3.92
C ARG A 83 9.10 -10.74 3.23
N LYS A 84 9.57 -10.22 2.10
CA LYS A 84 10.72 -10.76 1.37
C LYS A 84 11.98 -10.72 2.24
N PHE A 85 12.22 -9.60 2.93
CA PHE A 85 13.31 -9.45 3.89
C PHE A 85 13.21 -10.48 5.03
N LEU A 86 12.04 -10.65 5.65
CA LEU A 86 11.82 -11.65 6.71
C LEU A 86 11.98 -13.09 6.20
N GLN A 87 11.59 -13.38 4.96
CA GLN A 87 11.79 -14.71 4.40
C GLN A 87 13.28 -15.00 4.13
N ALA A 88 14.04 -14.00 3.70
CA ALA A 88 15.48 -14.13 3.46
C ALA A 88 16.31 -14.19 4.75
N ASN A 89 15.88 -13.49 5.81
CA ASN A 89 16.66 -13.31 7.05
C ASN A 89 16.06 -14.01 8.29
N GLY A 90 14.82 -14.51 8.19
CA GLY A 90 14.07 -15.13 9.28
C GLY A 90 14.03 -16.67 9.27
N ILE A 91 14.71 -17.32 8.31
CA ILE A 91 15.01 -18.76 8.40
C ILE A 91 16.14 -18.94 9.43
N GLY A 92 15.76 -18.82 10.71
CA GLY A 92 16.69 -18.84 11.83
C GLY A 92 16.04 -18.72 13.21
N SER A 93 14.71 -18.83 13.33
CA SER A 93 14.05 -18.99 14.62
C SER A 93 13.02 -20.09 14.53
N THR A 94 13.48 -21.27 14.97
CA THR A 94 12.69 -22.40 15.46
C THR A 94 11.55 -21.99 16.37
#